data_AF-A0A5C6Q5V5-F1
#
_entry.id   AF-A0A5C6Q5V5-F1
#
_cell.length_a   1.000
_cell.length_b   1.000
_cell.length_c   1.000
_cell.angle_alpha   90.00
_cell.angle_beta   90.00
_cell.angle_gamma   90.00
#
_symmetry.space_group_name_H-M   'P 1'
#
loop_
_entity.id
_entity.type
_entity.pdbx_description
1 polymer ?
#
loop_
_entity_poly.entity_id
_entity_poly.type
_entity_poly.pdbx_seq_one_letter_code
_entity_poly.pdbx_strand_id
1 'polypeptide(L)'
;MLTSFKKHILPLSLVLSSVALAGCGGSSKSNVAPIVTGESSPTIEENTTSVGTYSATDANGDVIVLSLTGNSSALFSITQSGELSFIDAPDFDNGEVGPFAVTIVATDDGKKNLTGELAIQVSVGDVKDTPSFAVVQTVAPDFSGSEVVTLDPITEQVTEGYYIKDASDYTVRSYNKDVFHIGRYNIDAISKYNADALDTEVWSYTTQDTGDSNTRNPYDLVSVSESKAYLLRYGSDKVWIVNPQATQFEDFKLGELNLASYIADNNSNGTPNPASATIADGKLFIAMQRLSDSFSPNTAYVAVFDTATDEEIETNADADDNLKGIPLQGLNPLSHSIVSQGDTVYVTTRNSYSSSELALSRIEAIATSDYNLSSVLSAADIENNTGAFIGSSVVVSKTKGYFVASETFFTPSYYELSTVYTFNPTTGVIANEKIADTGTEQISYIALDAANFLWLSVSNPENPGVDVINTETNLKALPRLATELNPSAIAFIE
;
A
#
# COMPACT_ATOMS: atom_id res chain seq x y z
N MET A 1 -16.96 -11.32 -20.51
CA MET A 1 -17.74 -10.98 -21.73
C MET A 1 -17.70 -9.47 -21.87
N LEU A 2 -16.95 -8.95 -22.87
CA LEU A 2 -16.81 -7.55 -23.35
C LEU A 2 -16.67 -6.43 -22.28
N THR A 3 -15.64 -5.59 -22.31
CA THR A 3 -15.37 -4.68 -23.44
C THR A 3 -13.88 -4.49 -23.72
N SER A 4 -13.45 -4.99 -24.87
CA SER A 4 -12.23 -4.55 -25.56
C SER A 4 -12.31 -3.05 -25.82
N PHE A 5 -11.31 -2.29 -25.35
CA PHE A 5 -11.05 -0.95 -25.84
C PHE A 5 -10.75 -1.05 -27.34
N LYS A 6 -11.75 -0.71 -28.15
CA LYS A 6 -11.62 -0.57 -29.60
C LYS A 6 -10.59 0.52 -29.88
N LYS A 7 -9.40 0.13 -30.36
CA LYS A 7 -8.54 0.99 -31.19
C LYS A 7 -9.41 1.62 -32.27
N HIS A 8 -9.73 2.90 -32.12
CA HIS A 8 -10.33 3.68 -33.18
C HIS A 8 -9.23 4.00 -34.19
N ILE A 9 -8.96 3.05 -35.08
CA ILE A 9 -8.26 3.30 -36.34
C ILE A 9 -9.24 4.13 -37.18
N LEU A 10 -9.09 5.45 -37.14
CA LEU A 10 -9.73 6.35 -38.09
C LEU A 10 -9.20 6.04 -39.50
N PRO A 11 -10.05 5.99 -40.52
CA PRO A 11 -9.62 5.67 -41.87
C PRO A 11 -8.75 6.82 -42.38
N LEU A 12 -7.52 6.48 -42.74
CA LEU A 12 -6.60 7.36 -43.46
C LEU A 12 -7.26 7.71 -44.81
N SER A 13 -7.91 8.88 -44.89
CA SER A 13 -8.47 9.38 -46.13
C SER A 13 -7.33 9.78 -47.05
N LEU A 14 -7.01 8.90 -48.00
CA LEU A 14 -6.05 9.14 -49.06
C LEU A 14 -6.61 10.21 -50.01
N VAL A 15 -6.27 11.48 -49.78
CA VAL A 15 -6.54 12.55 -50.74
C VAL A 15 -5.52 12.43 -51.87
N LEU A 16 -5.89 11.74 -52.96
CA LEU A 16 -5.19 11.86 -54.24
C LEU A 16 -5.45 13.27 -54.79
N SER A 17 -4.58 14.22 -54.46
CA SER A 17 -4.47 15.47 -55.20
C SER A 17 -3.64 15.22 -56.46
N SER A 18 -4.33 15.08 -57.59
CA SER A 18 -3.75 15.08 -58.93
C SER A 18 -3.10 16.43 -59.22
N VAL A 19 -1.76 16.47 -59.28
CA VAL A 19 -1.03 17.65 -59.76
C VAL A 19 -0.77 17.48 -61.26
N ALA A 20 -1.41 18.36 -62.03
CA ALA A 20 -1.21 18.50 -63.46
C ALA A 20 0.22 18.95 -63.76
N LEU A 21 0.88 18.27 -64.71
CA LEU A 21 2.07 18.79 -65.39
C LEU A 21 1.66 20.06 -66.16
N ALA A 22 2.06 21.23 -65.65
CA ALA A 22 2.11 22.46 -66.43
C ALA A 22 3.59 22.81 -66.66
N GLY A 23 4.00 22.69 -67.92
CA GLY A 23 5.33 23.08 -68.37
C GLY A 23 5.50 24.60 -68.46
N CYS A 24 6.76 25.01 -68.25
CA CYS A 24 7.44 26.19 -68.76
C CYS A 24 6.87 27.59 -68.45
N GLY A 25 7.58 28.30 -67.55
CA GLY A 25 7.49 29.75 -67.42
C GLY A 25 8.40 30.23 -66.28
N GLY A 26 9.56 30.81 -66.62
CA GLY A 26 10.53 31.33 -65.66
C GLY A 26 9.91 32.39 -64.74
N SER A 27 9.77 32.04 -63.48
CA SER A 27 9.57 32.92 -62.34
C SER A 27 10.19 32.19 -61.17
N SER A 28 11.18 32.78 -60.51
CA SER A 28 11.78 32.20 -59.31
C SER A 28 10.67 31.93 -58.29
N LYS A 29 10.27 30.67 -58.10
CA LYS A 29 9.37 30.32 -56.99
C LYS A 29 10.05 30.82 -55.73
N SER A 30 9.38 31.70 -54.98
CA SER A 30 9.87 32.07 -53.66
C SER A 30 10.00 30.81 -52.83
N ASN A 31 11.08 30.69 -52.06
CA ASN A 31 11.17 29.65 -51.05
C ASN A 31 10.03 29.85 -50.03
N VAL A 32 9.46 28.77 -49.53
CA VAL A 32 8.41 28.72 -48.51
C VAL A 32 8.91 27.87 -47.35
N ALA A 33 8.58 28.24 -46.11
CA ALA A 33 9.03 27.47 -44.95
C ALA A 33 8.41 26.06 -44.92
N PRO A 34 9.11 25.07 -44.33
CA PRO A 34 8.53 23.75 -44.06
C PRO A 34 7.26 23.82 -43.21
N ILE A 35 6.40 22.82 -43.35
CA ILE A 35 5.21 22.62 -42.50
C ILE A 35 5.44 21.38 -41.66
N VAL A 36 5.33 21.52 -40.33
CA VAL A 36 5.39 20.42 -39.36
C VAL A 36 3.97 20.03 -38.94
N THR A 37 3.64 18.75 -38.98
CA THR A 37 2.34 18.19 -38.58
C THR A 37 2.52 17.02 -37.62
N GLY A 38 1.64 16.94 -36.62
CA GLY A 38 1.58 15.86 -35.64
C GLY A 38 0.61 16.23 -34.51
N GLU A 39 0.58 15.43 -33.45
CA GLU A 39 -0.26 15.68 -32.29
C GLU A 39 0.37 16.76 -31.39
N SER A 40 -0.36 17.82 -31.07
CA SER A 40 0.19 18.93 -30.25
C SER A 40 0.04 18.71 -28.74
N SER A 41 -0.70 17.69 -28.31
CA SER A 41 -0.94 17.40 -26.89
C SER A 41 -1.06 15.90 -26.59
N PRO A 42 -0.05 15.08 -26.94
CA PRO A 42 -0.09 13.65 -26.68
C PRO A 42 -0.04 13.37 -25.17
N THR A 43 -0.75 12.31 -24.76
CA THR A 43 -0.59 11.70 -23.43
C THR A 43 0.05 10.32 -23.62
N ILE A 44 1.14 10.08 -22.90
CA ILE A 44 1.91 8.83 -22.99
C ILE A 44 1.89 8.09 -21.66
N GLU A 45 1.98 6.77 -21.72
CA GLU A 45 2.15 5.93 -20.53
C GLU A 45 3.53 6.19 -19.92
N GLU A 46 3.60 6.36 -18.61
CA GLU A 46 4.86 6.40 -17.87
C GLU A 46 5.71 5.14 -18.11
N ASN A 47 6.98 5.18 -17.70
CA ASN A 47 7.92 4.08 -17.92
C ASN A 47 8.13 3.72 -19.40
N THR A 48 7.70 4.58 -20.33
CA THR A 48 7.95 4.49 -21.77
C THR A 48 8.58 5.77 -22.31
N THR A 49 9.39 5.66 -23.36
CA THR A 49 10.06 6.84 -23.96
C THR A 49 9.37 7.36 -25.22
N SER A 50 8.54 6.57 -25.88
CA SER A 50 7.99 6.91 -27.20
C SER A 50 6.86 7.94 -27.08
N VAL A 51 7.01 9.11 -27.71
CA VAL A 51 5.96 10.15 -27.73
C VAL A 51 5.09 10.02 -28.97
N GLY A 52 5.70 9.92 -30.15
CA GLY A 52 4.96 9.80 -31.40
C GLY A 52 5.80 10.17 -32.61
N THR A 53 5.16 10.14 -33.78
CA THR A 53 5.81 10.47 -35.05
C THR A 53 5.22 11.76 -35.61
N TYR A 54 6.12 12.65 -36.03
CA TYR A 54 5.84 13.95 -36.60
C TYR A 54 6.34 13.98 -38.04
N SER A 55 5.66 14.71 -38.90
CA SER A 55 6.03 14.84 -40.31
C SER A 55 6.36 16.29 -40.62
N ALA A 56 7.46 16.51 -41.33
CA ALA A 56 7.80 17.80 -41.91
C ALA A 56 7.85 17.68 -43.43
N THR A 57 7.22 18.62 -44.13
CA THR A 57 7.20 18.67 -45.60
C THR A 57 7.54 20.05 -46.08
N ASP A 58 8.25 20.12 -47.21
CA ASP A 58 8.61 21.36 -47.87
C ASP A 58 8.00 21.40 -49.29
N ALA A 59 7.40 22.53 -49.65
CA ALA A 59 6.68 22.68 -50.92
C ALA A 59 7.60 22.92 -52.12
N ASN A 60 8.85 23.32 -51.87
CA ASN A 60 9.90 23.54 -52.84
C ASN A 60 10.70 22.25 -53.13
N GLY A 61 10.59 21.24 -52.25
CA GLY A 61 11.30 19.98 -52.32
C GLY A 61 12.70 20.03 -51.69
N ASP A 62 12.97 21.06 -50.88
CA ASP A 62 14.23 21.27 -50.18
C ASP A 62 14.40 20.24 -49.04
N VAL A 63 15.65 19.96 -48.66
CA VAL A 63 15.96 18.98 -47.61
C VAL A 63 15.68 19.59 -46.24
N ILE A 64 15.01 18.84 -45.37
CA ILE A 64 14.62 19.31 -44.04
C ILE A 64 15.55 18.74 -42.97
N VAL A 65 15.98 19.60 -42.06
CA VAL A 65 16.64 19.23 -40.82
C VAL A 65 15.69 19.49 -39.64
N LEU A 66 15.39 18.44 -38.86
CA LEU A 66 14.62 18.56 -37.62
C LEU A 66 15.54 18.88 -36.43
N SER A 67 15.02 19.67 -35.50
CA SER A 67 15.64 19.98 -34.22
C SER A 67 14.58 20.27 -33.17
N LEU A 68 14.97 20.30 -31.89
CA LEU A 68 14.08 20.59 -30.77
C LEU A 68 14.49 21.89 -30.09
N THR A 69 13.49 22.67 -29.68
CA THR A 69 13.62 23.85 -28.81
C THR A 69 12.53 23.82 -27.74
N GLY A 70 12.56 24.78 -26.82
CA GLY A 70 11.60 24.86 -25.70
C GLY A 70 12.22 24.46 -24.36
N ASN A 71 11.48 24.72 -23.28
CA ASN A 71 12.01 24.59 -21.92
C ASN A 71 12.34 23.14 -21.55
N SER A 72 11.59 22.18 -22.10
CA SER A 72 11.77 20.76 -21.81
C SER A 72 12.56 20.03 -22.90
N SER A 73 13.10 20.72 -23.92
CA SER A 73 13.72 20.05 -25.08
C SER A 73 14.92 19.16 -24.72
N ALA A 74 15.58 19.43 -23.60
CA ALA A 74 16.67 18.60 -23.09
C ALA A 74 16.23 17.21 -22.61
N LEU A 75 14.93 17.00 -22.37
CA LEU A 75 14.35 15.71 -21.99
C LEU A 75 14.01 14.84 -23.21
N PHE A 76 14.08 15.39 -24.43
CA PHE A 76 13.61 14.73 -25.64
C PHE A 76 14.70 14.57 -26.70
N SER A 77 14.47 13.63 -27.59
CA SER A 77 15.20 13.46 -28.85
C SER A 77 14.22 13.38 -30.02
N ILE A 78 14.63 13.84 -31.19
CA ILE A 78 13.89 13.65 -32.44
C ILE A 78 14.80 13.08 -33.51
N THR A 79 14.33 12.02 -34.19
CA THR A 79 15.02 11.47 -35.36
C THR A 79 14.70 12.30 -36.61
N GLN A 80 15.53 12.23 -37.65
CA GLN A 80 15.22 12.92 -38.92
C GLN A 80 14.00 12.32 -39.65
N SER A 81 13.56 11.12 -39.28
CA SER A 81 12.28 10.54 -39.70
C SER A 81 11.09 11.04 -38.87
N GLY A 82 11.32 11.90 -37.87
CA GLY A 82 10.30 12.58 -37.08
C GLY A 82 9.80 11.82 -35.86
N GLU A 83 10.51 10.78 -35.41
CA GLU A 83 10.16 10.07 -34.18
C GLU A 83 10.63 10.90 -32.98
N LEU A 84 9.69 11.39 -32.18
CA LEU A 84 9.95 12.11 -30.94
C LEU A 84 9.88 11.12 -29.77
N SER A 85 10.88 11.16 -28.90
CA SER A 85 10.94 10.35 -27.69
C SER A 85 11.53 11.13 -26.53
N PHE A 86 11.22 10.73 -25.30
CA PHE A 86 12.04 11.07 -24.14
C PHE A 86 13.43 10.41 -24.25
N ILE A 87 14.41 10.99 -23.57
CA ILE A 87 15.74 10.40 -23.37
C ILE A 87 15.67 9.34 -22.27
N ASP A 88 15.10 9.70 -21.13
CA ASP A 88 14.79 8.82 -19.99
C ASP A 88 13.27 8.71 -19.85
N ALA A 89 12.76 7.51 -19.58
CA ALA A 89 11.32 7.33 -19.43
C ALA A 89 10.82 8.12 -18.20
N PRO A 90 9.73 8.89 -18.32
CA PRO A 90 9.21 9.62 -17.19
C PRO A 90 8.49 8.69 -16.21
N ASP A 91 8.53 9.06 -14.94
CA ASP A 91 7.91 8.36 -13.80
C ASP A 91 6.80 9.25 -13.19
N PHE A 92 5.54 8.83 -13.32
CA PHE A 92 4.37 9.60 -12.87
C PHE A 92 4.37 9.76 -11.35
N ASP A 93 4.69 8.68 -10.63
CA ASP A 93 4.68 8.61 -9.17
C ASP A 93 5.78 9.48 -8.53
N ASN A 94 6.87 9.75 -9.27
CA ASN A 94 7.88 10.74 -8.89
C ASN A 94 7.54 12.19 -9.30
N GLY A 95 6.32 12.44 -9.78
CA GLY A 95 5.81 13.75 -10.12
C GLY A 95 6.17 14.23 -11.54
N GLU A 96 6.65 13.35 -12.42
CA GLU A 96 7.02 13.68 -13.80
C GLU A 96 5.81 13.68 -14.75
N VAL A 97 4.74 14.36 -14.33
CA VAL A 97 3.41 14.32 -14.98
C VAL A 97 3.30 15.27 -16.20
N GLY A 98 4.18 16.27 -16.29
CA GLY A 98 4.14 17.32 -17.30
C GLY A 98 3.12 18.44 -16.98
N PRO A 99 2.64 19.19 -17.99
CA PRO A 99 3.00 19.07 -19.39
C PRO A 99 4.44 19.52 -19.67
N PHE A 100 5.16 18.72 -20.46
CA PHE A 100 6.50 19.04 -20.95
C PHE A 100 6.42 19.81 -22.26
N ALA A 101 6.87 21.06 -22.25
CA ALA A 101 6.80 21.95 -23.39
C ALA A 101 8.03 21.78 -24.30
N VAL A 102 7.82 21.21 -25.49
CA VAL A 102 8.84 21.03 -26.53
C VAL A 102 8.32 21.54 -27.87
N THR A 103 9.19 22.12 -28.69
CA THR A 103 8.86 22.62 -30.02
C THR A 103 9.74 21.93 -31.05
N ILE A 104 9.12 21.26 -32.03
CA ILE A 104 9.82 20.72 -33.19
C ILE A 104 10.04 21.85 -34.18
N VAL A 105 11.29 22.05 -34.58
CA VAL A 105 11.70 23.04 -35.59
C VAL A 105 12.21 22.29 -36.81
N ALA A 106 11.54 22.46 -37.94
CA ALA A 106 11.96 21.99 -39.25
C ALA A 106 12.60 23.13 -40.02
N THR A 107 13.87 22.99 -40.39
CA THR A 107 14.62 24.00 -41.16
C THR A 107 14.92 23.46 -42.55
N ASP A 108 14.56 24.20 -43.60
CA ASP A 108 14.96 23.86 -44.98
C ASP A 108 16.43 24.22 -45.28
N ASP A 109 17.03 23.57 -46.27
CA ASP A 109 18.32 23.96 -46.87
C ASP A 109 18.17 24.89 -48.09
N GLY A 110 16.95 25.41 -48.26
CA GLY A 110 16.55 26.31 -49.32
C GLY A 110 17.07 27.73 -49.16
N LYS A 111 16.66 28.61 -50.08
CA LYS A 111 17.10 30.01 -50.03
C LYS A 111 16.57 30.69 -48.77
N LYS A 112 17.48 31.09 -47.89
CA LYS A 112 17.27 31.75 -46.58
C LYS A 112 17.01 30.81 -45.39
N ASN A 113 17.10 29.48 -45.56
CA ASN A 113 16.93 28.49 -44.48
C ASN A 113 15.67 28.77 -43.64
N LEU A 114 14.50 28.70 -44.25
CA LEU A 114 13.26 29.04 -43.55
C LEU A 114 12.88 27.93 -42.56
N THR A 115 12.17 28.31 -41.50
CA THR A 115 11.77 27.40 -40.42
C THR A 115 10.26 27.27 -40.28
N GLY A 116 9.80 26.04 -40.06
CA GLY A 116 8.46 25.71 -39.61
C GLY A 116 8.51 25.14 -38.19
N GLU A 117 7.52 25.46 -37.37
CA GLU A 117 7.50 25.07 -35.95
C GLU A 117 6.18 24.44 -35.55
N LEU A 118 6.24 23.43 -34.67
CA LEU A 118 5.08 22.88 -33.98
C LEU A 118 5.38 22.79 -32.48
N ALA A 119 4.65 23.57 -31.69
CA ALA A 119 4.68 23.49 -30.24
C ALA A 119 3.85 22.28 -29.75
N ILE A 120 4.41 21.51 -28.82
CA ILE A 120 3.86 20.27 -28.29
C ILE A 120 3.87 20.35 -26.77
N GLN A 121 2.80 19.88 -26.15
CA GLN A 121 2.65 19.73 -24.70
C GLN A 121 2.45 18.26 -24.38
N VAL A 122 3.53 17.56 -24.02
CA VAL A 122 3.47 16.12 -23.70
C VAL A 122 3.04 15.95 -22.24
N SER A 123 1.98 15.21 -21.98
CA SER A 123 1.58 14.83 -20.61
C SER A 123 1.85 13.34 -20.38
N VAL A 124 2.11 12.96 -19.14
CA VAL A 124 2.34 11.55 -18.76
C VAL A 124 1.10 11.06 -18.02
N GLY A 125 0.60 9.91 -18.42
CA GLY A 125 -0.50 9.21 -17.77
C GLY A 125 0.04 8.15 -16.83
N ASP A 126 -0.59 8.09 -15.65
CA ASP A 126 -0.42 7.06 -14.63
C ASP A 126 -0.79 5.67 -15.17
N VAL A 127 0.11 4.71 -14.99
CA VAL A 127 -0.11 3.29 -15.21
C VAL A 127 0.15 2.58 -13.90
N LYS A 128 -0.85 1.83 -13.41
CA LYS A 128 -0.72 1.02 -12.19
C LYS A 128 0.55 0.17 -12.24
N ASP A 129 1.40 0.40 -11.25
CA ASP A 129 2.63 -0.33 -11.01
C ASP A 129 2.42 -1.86 -10.88
N THR A 130 3.52 -2.60 -10.83
CA THR A 130 3.48 -4.03 -10.50
C THR A 130 3.35 -4.26 -9.00
N PRO A 131 2.70 -5.34 -8.55
CA PRO A 131 2.63 -5.65 -7.12
C PRO A 131 4.02 -5.84 -6.50
N SER A 132 4.19 -5.43 -5.24
CA SER A 132 5.51 -5.45 -4.55
C SER A 132 6.02 -6.87 -4.28
N PHE A 133 7.34 -7.03 -4.19
CA PHE A 133 7.93 -8.24 -3.61
C PHE A 133 7.55 -8.33 -2.12
N ALA A 134 7.15 -9.52 -1.66
CA ALA A 134 6.64 -9.70 -0.31
C ALA A 134 7.35 -10.83 0.44
N VAL A 135 7.45 -10.64 1.75
CA VAL A 135 7.86 -11.65 2.73
C VAL A 135 6.63 -12.00 3.56
N VAL A 136 6.32 -13.29 3.67
CA VAL A 136 5.06 -13.76 4.25
C VAL A 136 5.32 -14.77 5.35
N GLN A 137 4.77 -14.50 6.54
CA GLN A 137 4.71 -15.46 7.62
C GLN A 137 3.67 -16.52 7.30
N THR A 138 4.07 -17.80 7.30
CA THR A 138 3.15 -18.93 7.11
C THR A 138 3.17 -19.85 8.34
N VAL A 139 2.09 -20.57 8.56
CA VAL A 139 1.84 -21.36 9.79
C VAL A 139 1.23 -22.71 9.44
N ALA A 140 1.74 -23.77 10.07
CA ALA A 140 1.20 -25.11 9.91
C ALA A 140 -0.27 -25.17 10.36
N PRO A 141 -1.17 -25.90 9.67
CA PRO A 141 -2.59 -25.99 10.06
C PRO A 141 -2.83 -26.49 11.49
N ASP A 142 -1.90 -27.24 12.07
CA ASP A 142 -1.95 -27.75 13.44
C ASP A 142 -1.15 -26.90 14.44
N PHE A 143 -0.63 -25.75 13.99
CA PHE A 143 0.18 -24.81 14.75
C PHE A 143 1.52 -25.37 15.29
N SER A 144 1.97 -26.53 14.78
CA SER A 144 3.20 -27.19 15.24
C SER A 144 4.49 -26.45 14.86
N GLY A 145 4.43 -25.59 13.85
CA GLY A 145 5.57 -24.81 13.40
C GLY A 145 5.16 -23.72 12.40
N SER A 146 6.17 -22.99 11.94
CA SER A 146 6.02 -21.93 10.96
C SER A 146 7.26 -21.79 10.10
N GLU A 147 7.11 -21.13 8.97
CA GLU A 147 8.22 -20.63 8.17
C GLU A 147 7.87 -19.25 7.61
N VAL A 148 8.85 -18.65 6.95
CA VAL A 148 8.66 -17.49 6.11
C VAL A 148 8.91 -17.89 4.66
N VAL A 149 8.07 -17.38 3.77
CA VAL A 149 8.21 -17.53 2.33
C VAL A 149 8.35 -16.15 1.69
N THR A 150 8.96 -16.10 0.51
CA THR A 150 8.93 -14.90 -0.33
C THR A 150 8.02 -15.09 -1.51
N LEU A 151 7.39 -14.00 -1.93
CA LEU A 151 6.48 -13.94 -3.06
C LEU A 151 7.01 -12.91 -4.06
N ASP A 152 7.28 -13.34 -5.29
CA ASP A 152 7.68 -12.48 -6.40
C ASP A 152 6.56 -12.43 -7.45
N PRO A 153 5.73 -11.37 -7.46
CA PRO A 153 4.65 -11.18 -8.42
C PRO A 153 5.09 -11.07 -9.88
N ILE A 154 6.33 -10.63 -10.14
CA ILE A 154 6.85 -10.44 -11.51
C ILE A 154 7.13 -11.80 -12.16
N THR A 155 7.67 -12.73 -11.37
CA THR A 155 8.01 -14.09 -11.84
C THR A 155 6.98 -15.15 -11.44
N GLU A 156 5.95 -14.76 -10.69
CA GLU A 156 4.95 -15.62 -10.08
C GLU A 156 5.58 -16.76 -9.25
N GLN A 157 6.75 -16.49 -8.64
CA GLN A 157 7.49 -17.48 -7.85
C GLN A 157 7.22 -17.33 -6.35
N VAL A 158 7.17 -18.47 -5.68
CA VAL A 158 7.16 -18.60 -4.22
C VAL A 158 8.44 -19.31 -3.81
N THR A 159 9.21 -18.71 -2.90
CA THR A 159 10.43 -19.34 -2.36
C THR A 159 10.25 -19.62 -0.88
N GLU A 160 10.49 -20.86 -0.48
CA GLU A 160 10.20 -21.40 0.85
C GLU A 160 11.47 -21.64 1.66
N GLY A 161 11.31 -22.03 2.93
CA GLY A 161 12.41 -22.49 3.76
C GLY A 161 13.13 -21.41 4.57
N TYR A 162 12.62 -20.17 4.62
CA TYR A 162 13.18 -19.14 5.48
C TYR A 162 12.62 -19.24 6.90
N TYR A 163 13.47 -18.95 7.88
CA TYR A 163 13.10 -18.78 9.30
C TYR A 163 12.22 -19.91 9.86
N ILE A 164 12.48 -21.16 9.49
CA ILE A 164 11.73 -22.32 9.98
C ILE A 164 11.83 -22.40 11.51
N LYS A 165 10.68 -22.54 12.18
CA LYS A 165 10.56 -22.64 13.63
C LYS A 165 9.62 -23.78 14.04
N ASP A 166 9.97 -24.44 15.14
CA ASP A 166 9.10 -25.38 15.88
C ASP A 166 8.11 -24.65 16.80
N ALA A 167 7.61 -23.49 16.38
CA ALA A 167 6.60 -22.67 17.04
C ALA A 167 5.93 -21.80 15.97
N SER A 168 4.67 -21.42 16.17
CA SER A 168 3.83 -20.78 15.14
C SER A 168 3.45 -19.33 15.41
N ASP A 169 3.64 -18.83 16.63
CA ASP A 169 3.18 -17.49 17.02
C ASP A 169 4.19 -16.41 16.63
N TYR A 170 4.45 -16.32 15.32
CA TYR A 170 5.34 -15.33 14.73
C TYR A 170 4.56 -14.34 13.87
N THR A 171 5.14 -13.17 13.64
CA THR A 171 4.71 -12.22 12.61
C THR A 171 5.94 -11.62 11.93
N VAL A 172 5.72 -10.96 10.80
CA VAL A 172 6.75 -10.29 10.02
C VAL A 172 6.42 -8.80 9.86
N ARG A 173 7.47 -7.97 9.88
CA ARG A 173 7.46 -6.56 9.50
C ARG A 173 8.65 -6.28 8.62
N SER A 174 8.56 -5.21 7.83
CA SER A 174 9.66 -4.73 7.02
C SER A 174 9.80 -3.22 7.15
N TYR A 175 10.98 -2.72 6.80
CA TYR A 175 11.22 -1.31 6.56
C TYR A 175 12.35 -1.19 5.53
N ASN A 176 12.06 -0.63 4.36
CA ASN A 176 12.93 -0.73 3.19
C ASN A 176 13.28 -2.21 2.93
N LYS A 177 14.58 -2.54 2.96
CA LYS A 177 15.08 -3.91 2.80
C LYS A 177 15.22 -4.70 4.10
N ASP A 178 15.02 -4.07 5.25
CA ASP A 178 15.13 -4.77 6.53
C ASP A 178 13.87 -5.58 6.79
N VAL A 179 14.05 -6.82 7.24
CA VAL A 179 12.96 -7.74 7.59
C VAL A 179 13.09 -8.11 9.05
N PHE A 180 12.00 -7.95 9.80
CA PHE A 180 11.91 -8.24 11.22
C PHE A 180 10.97 -9.41 11.44
N HIS A 181 11.48 -10.47 12.04
CA HIS A 181 10.72 -11.66 12.42
C HIS A 181 10.49 -11.62 13.93
N ILE A 182 9.23 -11.47 14.34
CA ILE A 182 8.84 -11.17 15.71
C ILE A 182 8.14 -12.40 16.30
N GLY A 183 8.77 -12.99 17.31
CA GLY A 183 8.21 -14.11 18.07
C GLY A 183 7.33 -13.61 19.20
N ARG A 184 6.02 -13.83 19.05
CA ARG A 184 4.96 -13.40 19.97
C ARG A 184 4.65 -14.48 21.00
N TYR A 185 3.57 -14.28 21.75
CA TYR A 185 3.19 -15.09 22.89
C TYR A 185 4.40 -15.28 23.81
N ASN A 186 4.74 -16.50 24.22
CA ASN A 186 5.86 -16.79 25.12
C ASN A 186 7.24 -16.84 24.45
N ILE A 187 7.37 -16.51 23.17
CA ILE A 187 8.65 -16.56 22.45
C ILE A 187 9.51 -15.34 22.80
N ASP A 188 8.89 -14.17 22.90
CA ASP A 188 9.50 -12.91 23.35
C ASP A 188 10.84 -12.59 22.68
N ALA A 189 10.91 -12.75 21.36
CA ALA A 189 12.11 -12.52 20.58
C ALA A 189 11.84 -11.69 19.32
N ILE A 190 12.87 -11.03 18.82
CA ILE A 190 12.87 -10.34 17.54
C ILE A 190 14.20 -10.62 16.84
N SER A 191 14.15 -11.04 15.59
CA SER A 191 15.32 -11.21 14.72
C SER A 191 15.23 -10.26 13.53
N LYS A 192 16.40 -9.83 13.05
CA LYS A 192 16.53 -9.02 11.83
C LYS A 192 17.24 -9.80 10.74
N TYR A 193 16.75 -9.62 9.52
CA TYR A 193 17.31 -10.07 8.27
C TYR A 193 17.33 -8.93 7.25
N ASN A 194 17.92 -9.16 6.09
CA ASN A 194 17.90 -8.22 4.97
C ASN A 194 17.42 -8.91 3.70
N ALA A 195 16.61 -8.24 2.90
CA ALA A 195 16.03 -8.76 1.67
C ALA A 195 17.08 -9.23 0.63
N ASP A 196 18.28 -8.64 0.63
CA ASP A 196 19.37 -9.04 -0.27
C ASP A 196 20.08 -10.33 0.21
N ALA A 197 19.83 -10.77 1.45
CA ALA A 197 20.47 -11.95 2.06
C ALA A 197 19.55 -12.59 3.12
N LEU A 198 18.33 -12.97 2.72
CA LEU A 198 17.30 -13.45 3.66
C LEU A 198 17.70 -14.69 4.45
N ASP A 199 18.61 -15.54 3.96
CA ASP A 199 19.11 -16.73 4.67
C ASP A 199 20.09 -16.43 5.82
N THR A 200 20.55 -15.18 5.95
CA THR A 200 21.56 -14.80 6.95
C THR A 200 20.95 -13.90 8.01
N GLU A 201 20.84 -14.43 9.24
CA GLU A 201 20.42 -13.63 10.39
C GLU A 201 21.47 -12.53 10.67
N VAL A 202 21.00 -11.28 10.75
CA VAL A 202 21.84 -10.12 11.09
C VAL A 202 22.01 -10.05 12.60
N TRP A 203 20.90 -10.13 13.34
CA TRP A 203 20.90 -10.24 14.79
C TRP A 203 19.59 -10.89 15.29
N SER A 204 19.61 -11.37 16.53
CA SER A 204 18.44 -11.83 17.27
C SER A 204 18.54 -11.37 18.71
N TYR A 205 17.46 -10.77 19.22
CA TYR A 205 17.38 -10.19 20.55
C TYR A 205 16.12 -10.60 21.29
N THR A 206 16.20 -10.62 22.62
CA THR A 206 15.03 -10.75 23.48
C THR A 206 14.24 -9.44 23.52
N THR A 207 12.94 -9.53 23.72
CA THR A 207 12.03 -8.39 23.90
C THR A 207 11.59 -8.20 25.36
N GLN A 208 12.27 -8.88 26.29
CA GLN A 208 12.05 -8.77 27.72
C GLN A 208 13.08 -7.85 28.39
N ASP A 209 12.62 -7.09 29.38
CA ASP A 209 13.49 -6.42 30.34
C ASP A 209 14.01 -7.45 31.37
N THR A 210 15.18 -7.23 31.95
CA THR A 210 15.75 -8.15 32.97
C THR A 210 14.83 -8.38 34.18
N GLY A 211 13.92 -7.43 34.46
CA GLY A 211 12.95 -7.53 35.55
C GLY A 211 11.63 -8.20 35.18
N ASP A 212 11.45 -8.63 33.93
CA ASP A 212 10.21 -9.28 33.50
C ASP A 212 10.12 -10.70 34.06
N SER A 213 9.01 -10.98 34.75
CA SER A 213 8.71 -12.30 35.31
C SER A 213 7.74 -13.11 34.46
N ASN A 214 7.12 -12.47 33.47
CA ASN A 214 6.15 -13.04 32.54
C ASN A 214 6.45 -12.51 31.15
N THR A 215 5.96 -13.24 30.14
CA THR A 215 6.00 -12.82 28.74
C THR A 215 5.48 -11.39 28.54
N ARG A 216 6.14 -10.65 27.64
CA ARG A 216 5.69 -9.33 27.20
C ARG A 216 5.03 -9.35 25.84
N ASN A 217 5.09 -10.48 25.15
CA ASN A 217 4.32 -10.79 23.96
C ASN A 217 4.46 -9.66 22.93
N PRO A 218 5.64 -9.50 22.30
CA PRO A 218 5.85 -8.46 21.31
C PRO A 218 4.86 -8.65 20.16
N TYR A 219 4.16 -7.59 19.76
CA TYR A 219 3.04 -7.68 18.82
C TYR A 219 3.32 -6.99 17.49
N ASP A 220 4.03 -5.86 17.53
CA ASP A 220 4.24 -5.02 16.36
C ASP A 220 5.55 -4.25 16.46
N LEU A 221 6.17 -3.94 15.33
CA LEU A 221 7.31 -3.05 15.21
C LEU A 221 6.95 -1.96 14.19
N VAL A 222 6.80 -0.72 14.66
CA VAL A 222 6.43 0.42 13.83
C VAL A 222 7.64 1.30 13.60
N SER A 223 8.21 1.22 12.40
CA SER A 223 9.42 1.95 12.02
C SER A 223 9.14 3.42 11.73
N VAL A 224 9.95 4.31 12.32
CA VAL A 224 9.95 5.76 12.05
C VAL A 224 11.03 6.10 11.02
N SER A 225 12.19 5.46 11.17
CA SER A 225 13.36 5.58 10.30
C SER A 225 14.17 4.29 10.39
N GLU A 226 15.27 4.20 9.63
CA GLU A 226 16.18 3.05 9.72
C GLU A 226 16.70 2.82 11.14
N SER A 227 16.86 3.89 11.93
CA SER A 227 17.48 3.87 13.26
C SER A 227 16.52 4.11 14.44
N LYS A 228 15.21 4.26 14.18
CA LYS A 228 14.20 4.42 15.23
C LYS A 228 12.92 3.67 14.87
N ALA A 229 12.45 2.82 15.78
CA ALA A 229 11.16 2.16 15.69
C ALA A 229 10.52 2.02 17.08
N TYR A 230 9.22 1.75 17.10
CA TYR A 230 8.46 1.44 18.33
C TYR A 230 8.07 -0.04 18.35
N LEU A 231 8.55 -0.76 19.36
CA LEU A 231 8.21 -2.17 19.57
C LEU A 231 7.07 -2.26 20.59
N LEU A 232 5.88 -2.60 20.11
CA LEU A 232 4.71 -2.84 20.94
C LEU A 232 4.85 -4.17 21.66
N ARG A 233 4.59 -4.14 22.97
CA ARG A 233 4.65 -5.30 23.86
C ARG A 233 3.30 -5.49 24.51
N TYR A 234 2.50 -6.41 23.99
CA TYR A 234 1.09 -6.58 24.36
C TYR A 234 0.90 -6.87 25.86
N GLY A 235 1.83 -7.58 26.46
CA GLY A 235 1.85 -7.88 27.90
C GLY A 235 2.44 -6.76 28.77
N SER A 236 2.62 -5.54 28.25
CA SER A 236 3.26 -4.43 28.95
C SER A 236 2.51 -3.12 28.78
N ASP A 237 2.59 -2.29 29.82
CA ASP A 237 2.26 -0.86 29.83
C ASP A 237 3.35 0.03 29.22
N LYS A 238 4.38 -0.56 28.62
CA LYS A 238 5.51 0.15 28.04
C LYS A 238 5.78 -0.30 26.62
N VAL A 239 5.82 0.65 25.70
CA VAL A 239 6.30 0.45 24.33
C VAL A 239 7.77 0.80 24.28
N TRP A 240 8.61 -0.08 23.72
CA TRP A 240 10.04 0.23 23.60
C TRP A 240 10.28 1.14 22.40
N ILE A 241 11.17 2.11 22.58
CA ILE A 241 11.81 2.83 21.50
C ILE A 241 13.09 2.06 21.21
N VAL A 242 13.27 1.59 19.97
CA VAL A 242 14.39 0.74 19.59
C VAL A 242 15.16 1.30 18.41
N ASN A 243 16.44 0.91 18.30
CA ASN A 243 17.29 1.13 17.13
C ASN A 243 17.39 -0.16 16.31
N PRO A 244 16.70 -0.27 15.17
CA PRO A 244 16.76 -1.47 14.32
C PRO A 244 18.13 -1.74 13.69
N GLN A 245 19.06 -0.77 13.70
CA GLN A 245 20.44 -0.95 13.22
C GLN A 245 21.44 -1.30 14.34
N ALA A 246 20.96 -1.53 15.56
CA ALA A 246 21.84 -1.92 16.66
C ALA A 246 22.60 -3.21 16.31
N THR A 247 23.91 -3.20 16.54
CA THR A 247 24.77 -4.38 16.34
C THR A 247 25.04 -5.12 17.66
N GLN A 248 24.62 -4.54 18.78
CA GLN A 248 24.65 -5.11 20.12
C GLN A 248 23.30 -4.89 20.81
N PHE A 249 22.88 -5.84 21.65
CA PHE A 249 21.60 -5.78 22.35
C PHE A 249 21.47 -4.55 23.26
N GLU A 250 22.55 -4.13 23.91
CA GLU A 250 22.57 -2.96 24.80
C GLU A 250 22.24 -1.64 24.09
N ASP A 251 22.50 -1.57 22.78
CA ASP A 251 22.18 -0.41 21.95
C ASP A 251 20.81 -0.55 21.25
N PHE A 252 20.15 -1.71 21.38
CA PHE A 252 18.87 -1.97 20.72
C PHE A 252 17.75 -1.17 21.37
N LYS A 253 17.65 -1.15 22.70
CA LYS A 253 16.61 -0.40 23.42
C LYS A 253 17.11 1.02 23.73
N LEU A 254 16.53 2.02 23.07
CA LEU A 254 16.84 3.44 23.23
C LEU A 254 16.06 4.09 24.38
N GLY A 255 14.84 3.62 24.62
CA GLY A 255 13.93 4.23 25.58
C GLY A 255 12.59 3.51 25.65
N GLU A 256 11.61 4.15 26.27
CA GLU A 256 10.26 3.59 26.45
C GLU A 256 9.18 4.68 26.54
N LEU A 257 8.04 4.43 25.90
CA LEU A 257 6.79 5.18 26.09
C LEU A 257 6.00 4.57 27.25
N ASN A 258 5.25 5.38 27.98
CA ASN A 258 4.46 4.95 29.13
C ASN A 258 2.96 4.96 28.81
N LEU A 259 2.31 3.82 28.99
CA LEU A 259 0.87 3.63 28.82
C LEU A 259 0.15 3.23 30.12
N ALA A 260 0.81 3.35 31.29
CA ALA A 260 0.28 2.86 32.57
C ALA A 260 -1.06 3.49 32.96
N SER A 261 -1.33 4.74 32.53
CA SER A 261 -2.62 5.41 32.75
C SER A 261 -3.80 4.68 32.09
N TYR A 262 -3.57 3.92 31.01
CA TYR A 262 -4.62 3.23 30.27
C TYR A 262 -4.96 1.84 30.82
N ILE A 263 -4.22 1.33 31.82
CA ILE A 263 -4.53 0.04 32.43
C ILE A 263 -5.95 0.11 33.02
N ALA A 264 -6.80 -0.84 32.66
CA ALA A 264 -8.16 -0.89 33.19
C ALA A 264 -8.14 -1.26 34.68
N ASP A 265 -9.02 -0.66 35.49
CA ASP A 265 -9.10 -0.92 36.95
C ASP A 265 -9.27 -2.40 37.31
N ASN A 266 -9.84 -3.18 36.40
CA ASN A 266 -10.09 -4.62 36.53
C ASN A 266 -9.04 -5.49 35.81
N ASN A 267 -7.84 -4.95 35.56
CA ASN A 267 -6.70 -5.67 35.00
C ASN A 267 -5.52 -5.67 35.99
N SER A 268 -5.30 -6.81 36.65
CA SER A 268 -4.19 -7.04 37.57
C SER A 268 -2.89 -7.47 36.86
N ASN A 269 -2.95 -7.79 35.55
CA ASN A 269 -1.78 -8.10 34.74
C ASN A 269 -0.93 -6.86 34.39
N GLY A 270 -1.43 -5.65 34.67
CA GLY A 270 -0.67 -4.41 34.57
C GLY A 270 -0.37 -4.00 33.13
N THR A 271 -1.29 -4.29 32.19
CA THR A 271 -1.15 -3.91 30.78
C THR A 271 -2.46 -3.36 30.22
N PRO A 272 -2.41 -2.31 29.38
CA PRO A 272 -3.55 -1.86 28.59
C PRO A 272 -3.73 -2.65 27.29
N ASN A 273 -2.85 -3.62 27.00
CA ASN A 273 -2.87 -4.47 25.80
C ASN A 273 -2.72 -3.66 24.50
N PRO A 274 -1.56 -3.01 24.24
CA PRO A 274 -1.30 -2.31 22.98
C PRO A 274 -1.23 -3.33 21.83
N ALA A 275 -2.25 -3.32 20.97
CA ALA A 275 -2.49 -4.38 20.02
C ALA A 275 -1.94 -4.09 18.63
N SER A 276 -1.93 -2.82 18.21
CA SER A 276 -1.42 -2.39 16.91
C SER A 276 -1.17 -0.88 16.92
N ALA A 277 -0.30 -0.41 16.03
CA ALA A 277 -0.02 1.01 15.89
C ALA A 277 0.27 1.40 14.44
N THR A 278 0.08 2.69 14.14
CA THR A 278 0.42 3.28 12.85
C THR A 278 1.01 4.68 13.05
N ILE A 279 1.73 5.20 12.06
CA ILE A 279 2.28 6.56 12.08
C ILE A 279 1.58 7.40 11.03
N ALA A 280 1.06 8.56 11.43
CA ALA A 280 0.50 9.56 10.53
C ALA A 280 0.88 10.97 11.01
N ASP A 281 1.26 11.85 10.09
CA ASP A 281 1.62 13.25 10.37
C ASP A 281 2.61 13.43 11.55
N GLY A 282 3.67 12.61 11.56
CA GLY A 282 4.71 12.65 12.61
C GLY A 282 4.23 12.19 13.99
N LYS A 283 3.09 11.48 14.07
CA LYS A 283 2.52 10.98 15.33
C LYS A 283 2.33 9.48 15.26
N LEU A 284 2.63 8.80 16.36
CA LEU A 284 2.35 7.39 16.57
C LEU A 284 0.98 7.25 17.23
N PHE A 285 0.08 6.48 16.61
CA PHE A 285 -1.24 6.15 17.14
C PHE A 285 -1.24 4.68 17.56
N ILE A 286 -1.52 4.39 18.85
CA ILE A 286 -1.45 3.04 19.43
C ILE A 286 -2.85 2.61 19.88
N ALA A 287 -3.44 1.62 19.19
CA ALA A 287 -4.71 1.03 19.58
C ALA A 287 -4.52 0.02 20.73
N MET A 288 -5.35 0.13 21.77
CA MET A 288 -5.29 -0.68 22.99
C MET A 288 -6.63 -1.34 23.30
N GLN A 289 -6.59 -2.62 23.67
CA GLN A 289 -7.82 -3.37 23.99
C GLN A 289 -8.38 -3.07 25.38
N ARG A 290 -7.51 -2.77 26.34
CA ARG A 290 -7.85 -2.58 27.75
C ARG A 290 -8.68 -3.73 28.31
N LEU A 291 -8.18 -4.96 28.18
CA LEU A 291 -8.88 -6.15 28.67
C LEU A 291 -8.90 -6.18 30.20
N SER A 292 -9.92 -6.81 30.78
CA SER A 292 -9.95 -7.20 32.19
C SER A 292 -9.21 -8.52 32.44
N ASP A 293 -9.05 -8.91 33.72
CA ASP A 293 -8.51 -10.22 34.13
C ASP A 293 -9.27 -11.43 33.55
N SER A 294 -10.54 -11.23 33.18
CA SER A 294 -11.38 -12.24 32.52
C SER A 294 -11.43 -12.11 31.01
N PHE A 295 -10.47 -11.40 30.40
CA PHE A 295 -10.38 -11.14 28.95
C PHE A 295 -11.62 -10.45 28.36
N SER A 296 -12.43 -9.79 29.19
CA SER A 296 -13.55 -8.98 28.72
C SER A 296 -13.04 -7.57 28.39
N PRO A 297 -13.34 -7.01 27.21
CA PRO A 297 -12.86 -5.68 26.83
C PRO A 297 -13.56 -4.58 27.63
N ASN A 298 -12.79 -3.61 28.11
CA ASN A 298 -13.32 -2.31 28.54
C ASN A 298 -13.34 -1.34 27.34
N THR A 299 -13.71 -0.07 27.54
CA THR A 299 -13.60 0.97 26.49
C THR A 299 -12.20 0.97 25.92
N ALA A 300 -12.06 0.69 24.62
CA ALA A 300 -10.77 0.70 23.94
C ALA A 300 -10.29 2.14 23.73
N TYR A 301 -8.98 2.34 23.63
CA TYR A 301 -8.39 3.67 23.45
C TYR A 301 -7.32 3.65 22.36
N VAL A 302 -7.10 4.82 21.76
CA VAL A 302 -5.92 5.11 20.95
C VAL A 302 -5.06 6.16 21.66
N ALA A 303 -3.86 5.80 22.10
CA ALA A 303 -2.89 6.77 22.61
C ALA A 303 -2.14 7.43 21.45
N VAL A 304 -1.76 8.70 21.60
CA VAL A 304 -1.07 9.47 20.55
C VAL A 304 0.24 10.03 21.09
N PHE A 305 1.35 9.74 20.41
CA PHE A 305 2.68 10.22 20.78
C PHE A 305 3.31 11.00 19.62
N ASP A 306 4.00 12.10 19.92
CA ASP A 306 4.83 12.81 18.95
C ASP A 306 6.09 11.98 18.66
N THR A 307 6.38 11.67 17.39
CA THR A 307 7.50 10.79 17.06
C THR A 307 8.87 11.47 17.12
N ALA A 308 8.92 12.80 17.20
CA ALA A 308 10.15 13.55 17.35
C ALA A 308 10.53 13.73 18.84
N THR A 309 9.55 13.93 19.72
CA THR A 309 9.80 14.15 21.16
C THR A 309 9.56 12.93 22.05
N ASP A 310 8.87 11.90 21.55
CA ASP A 310 8.42 10.74 22.32
C ASP A 310 7.46 11.09 23.46
N GLU A 311 6.86 12.29 23.44
CA GLU A 311 5.89 12.74 24.43
C GLU A 311 4.45 12.40 24.03
N GLU A 312 3.66 11.96 25.01
CA GLU A 312 2.23 11.70 24.83
C GLU A 312 1.46 13.02 24.66
N ILE A 313 0.70 13.10 23.57
CA ILE A 313 -0.13 14.24 23.20
C ILE A 313 -1.49 14.12 23.89
N GLU A 314 -1.91 15.20 24.56
CA GLU A 314 -3.27 15.37 25.05
C GLU A 314 -4.22 15.71 23.90
N THR A 315 -5.11 14.77 23.57
CA THR A 315 -6.04 14.89 22.44
C THR A 315 -7.30 15.66 22.80
N ASN A 316 -7.65 15.76 24.09
CA ASN A 316 -8.92 16.29 24.59
C ASN A 316 -10.15 15.64 23.92
N ALA A 317 -10.04 14.38 23.49
CA ALA A 317 -11.11 13.65 22.83
C ALA A 317 -12.29 13.34 23.76
N ASP A 318 -12.02 13.25 25.07
CA ASP A 318 -13.03 13.18 26.12
C ASP A 318 -12.70 14.23 27.19
N ALA A 319 -13.67 15.10 27.49
CA ALA A 319 -13.49 16.14 28.51
C ALA A 319 -13.82 15.66 29.92
N ASP A 320 -14.40 14.46 30.05
CA ASP A 320 -14.89 13.89 31.29
C ASP A 320 -13.96 12.81 31.88
N ASP A 321 -12.89 12.44 31.16
CA ASP A 321 -11.89 11.48 31.62
C ASP A 321 -10.55 12.14 32.04
N ASN A 322 -9.59 11.32 32.47
CA ASN A 322 -8.22 11.76 32.81
C ASN A 322 -7.18 11.13 31.86
N LEU A 323 -7.61 10.67 30.69
CA LEU A 323 -6.77 9.98 29.72
C LEU A 323 -6.53 10.89 28.53
N LYS A 324 -5.27 10.97 28.10
CA LYS A 324 -4.87 11.85 27.00
C LYS A 324 -5.37 11.38 25.63
N GLY A 325 -5.61 10.09 25.50
CA GLY A 325 -5.91 9.41 24.26
C GLY A 325 -7.38 9.51 23.85
N ILE A 326 -7.71 8.80 22.78
CA ILE A 326 -9.00 8.87 22.13
C ILE A 326 -9.81 7.62 22.50
N PRO A 327 -10.91 7.72 23.25
CA PRO A 327 -11.79 6.58 23.51
C PRO A 327 -12.50 6.16 22.22
N LEU A 328 -12.47 4.87 21.92
CA LEU A 328 -13.18 4.28 20.78
C LEU A 328 -14.63 3.93 21.14
N GLN A 329 -15.52 3.96 20.15
CA GLN A 329 -16.90 3.48 20.31
C GLN A 329 -16.99 1.95 20.10
N GLY A 330 -16.07 1.39 19.32
CA GLY A 330 -15.86 -0.03 19.20
C GLY A 330 -15.04 -0.62 20.33
N LEU A 331 -15.00 -1.95 20.42
CA LEU A 331 -14.26 -2.67 21.47
C LEU A 331 -13.27 -3.67 20.88
N ASN A 332 -12.22 -3.95 21.64
CA ASN A 332 -11.28 -5.05 21.34
C ASN A 332 -10.59 -4.93 19.96
N PRO A 333 -9.88 -3.83 19.65
CA PRO A 333 -9.01 -3.76 18.48
C PRO A 333 -7.94 -4.86 18.55
N LEU A 334 -7.84 -5.71 17.52
CA LEU A 334 -6.89 -6.84 17.48
C LEU A 334 -5.53 -6.39 16.90
N SER A 335 -4.61 -7.33 16.68
CA SER A 335 -3.41 -7.06 15.86
C SER A 335 -3.81 -6.56 14.47
N HIS A 336 -3.07 -5.60 13.91
CA HIS A 336 -3.34 -5.01 12.59
C HIS A 336 -4.70 -4.30 12.47
N SER A 337 -5.22 -3.82 13.58
CA SER A 337 -6.50 -3.11 13.65
C SER A 337 -6.40 -1.65 13.22
N ILE A 338 -5.21 -1.06 13.09
CA ILE A 338 -5.05 0.36 12.83
C ILE A 338 -4.18 0.61 11.61
N VAL A 339 -4.66 1.47 10.71
CA VAL A 339 -3.96 1.87 9.49
C VAL A 339 -4.13 3.37 9.27
N SER A 340 -3.20 4.01 8.59
CA SER A 340 -3.30 5.43 8.21
C SER A 340 -3.40 5.59 6.70
N GLN A 341 -4.19 6.57 6.26
CA GLN A 341 -4.20 7.03 4.88
C GLN A 341 -4.34 8.55 4.87
N GLY A 342 -3.34 9.23 4.32
CA GLY A 342 -3.28 10.70 4.30
C GLY A 342 -3.40 11.30 5.71
N ASP A 343 -4.38 12.17 5.88
CA ASP A 343 -4.70 12.93 7.11
C ASP A 343 -5.66 12.18 8.07
N THR A 344 -5.83 10.87 7.87
CA THR A 344 -6.81 10.07 8.62
C THR A 344 -6.22 8.74 9.09
N VAL A 345 -6.50 8.38 10.34
CA VAL A 345 -6.21 7.07 10.92
C VAL A 345 -7.50 6.29 11.06
N TYR A 346 -7.52 5.04 10.60
CA TYR A 346 -8.67 4.15 10.64
C TYR A 346 -8.41 3.02 11.64
N VAL A 347 -9.38 2.78 12.53
CA VAL A 347 -9.32 1.74 13.55
C VAL A 347 -10.44 0.74 13.33
N THR A 348 -10.10 -0.54 13.28
CA THR A 348 -11.01 -1.67 13.22
C THR A 348 -11.18 -2.29 14.59
N THR A 349 -12.42 -2.55 14.97
CA THR A 349 -12.77 -3.23 16.21
C THR A 349 -13.63 -4.45 15.95
N ARG A 350 -13.53 -5.46 16.83
CA ARG A 350 -14.28 -6.71 16.68
C ARG A 350 -15.41 -6.89 17.70
N ASN A 351 -15.31 -6.36 18.91
CA ASN A 351 -16.05 -6.81 20.11
C ASN A 351 -15.45 -8.08 20.75
N SER A 352 -16.01 -8.52 21.89
CA SER A 352 -15.62 -9.75 22.60
C SER A 352 -15.91 -11.00 21.77
N TYR A 353 -15.06 -12.03 21.89
CA TYR A 353 -15.20 -13.31 21.18
C TYR A 353 -16.48 -14.09 21.53
N SER A 354 -17.07 -13.84 22.70
CA SER A 354 -18.33 -14.46 23.12
C SER A 354 -19.57 -13.64 22.75
N SER A 355 -19.39 -12.45 22.19
CA SER A 355 -20.48 -11.56 21.80
C SER A 355 -21.07 -11.96 20.45
N SER A 356 -22.37 -11.77 20.29
CA SER A 356 -23.07 -11.77 18.99
C SER A 356 -23.45 -10.36 18.53
N GLU A 357 -23.05 -9.32 19.27
CA GLU A 357 -23.39 -7.93 18.98
C GLU A 357 -22.46 -7.35 17.91
N LEU A 358 -23.01 -7.18 16.71
CA LEU A 358 -22.29 -6.73 15.52
C LEU A 358 -22.07 -5.20 15.49
N ALA A 359 -22.89 -4.41 16.18
CA ALA A 359 -22.78 -2.95 16.13
C ALA A 359 -21.50 -2.42 16.80
N LEU A 360 -20.80 -3.21 17.62
CA LEU A 360 -19.52 -2.83 18.24
C LEU A 360 -18.29 -3.34 17.47
N SER A 361 -18.52 -4.09 16.39
CA SER A 361 -17.48 -4.38 15.40
C SER A 361 -17.51 -3.29 14.34
N ARG A 362 -16.52 -2.39 14.37
CA ARG A 362 -16.58 -1.10 13.67
C ARG A 362 -15.32 -0.86 12.86
N ILE A 363 -15.46 0.06 11.91
CA ILE A 363 -14.36 0.87 11.40
C ILE A 363 -14.66 2.30 11.84
N GLU A 364 -13.70 2.92 12.49
CA GLU A 364 -13.77 4.31 12.98
C GLU A 364 -12.61 5.11 12.39
N ALA A 365 -12.81 6.40 12.16
CA ALA A 365 -11.83 7.29 11.56
C ALA A 365 -11.49 8.43 12.53
N ILE A 366 -10.20 8.67 12.71
CA ILE A 366 -9.60 9.72 13.54
C ILE A 366 -8.90 10.69 12.61
N ALA A 367 -9.31 11.96 12.61
CA ALA A 367 -8.58 13.01 11.91
C ALA A 367 -7.27 13.33 12.64
N THR A 368 -6.15 13.37 11.93
CA THR A 368 -4.82 13.61 12.54
C THR A 368 -4.61 15.05 13.00
N SER A 369 -5.44 15.98 12.52
CA SER A 369 -5.31 17.41 12.76
C SER A 369 -5.95 17.88 14.07
N ASP A 370 -7.06 17.27 14.48
CA ASP A 370 -7.84 17.65 15.66
C ASP A 370 -8.28 16.45 16.53
N TYR A 371 -7.87 15.24 16.15
CA TYR A 371 -8.17 13.98 16.86
C TYR A 371 -9.67 13.63 16.93
N ASN A 372 -10.50 14.29 16.12
CA ASN A 372 -11.93 14.00 16.11
C ASN A 372 -12.20 12.57 15.61
N LEU A 373 -12.85 11.78 16.45
CA LEU A 373 -13.31 10.43 16.14
C LEU A 373 -14.66 10.47 15.42
N SER A 374 -14.80 9.69 14.36
CA SER A 374 -16.05 9.49 13.63
C SER A 374 -16.28 8.02 13.33
N SER A 375 -17.52 7.56 13.43
CA SER A 375 -17.89 6.21 13.00
C SER A 375 -17.95 6.17 11.48
N VAL A 376 -17.25 5.22 10.86
CA VAL A 376 -17.35 4.99 9.40
C VAL A 376 -18.44 3.99 9.12
N LEU A 377 -18.33 2.77 9.65
CA LEU A 377 -19.33 1.71 9.52
C LEU A 377 -19.19 0.67 10.63
N SER A 378 -20.15 -0.25 10.71
CA SER A 378 -20.12 -1.41 11.57
C SER A 378 -20.46 -2.69 10.82
N ALA A 379 -20.16 -3.84 11.43
CA ALA A 379 -20.54 -5.14 10.88
C ALA A 379 -22.07 -5.29 10.73
N ALA A 380 -22.86 -4.53 11.52
CA ALA A 380 -24.31 -4.51 11.42
C ALA A 380 -24.82 -3.79 10.15
N ASP A 381 -23.99 -2.98 9.49
CA ASP A 381 -24.33 -2.30 8.23
C ASP A 381 -24.16 -3.21 7.00
N ILE A 382 -23.52 -4.38 7.17
CA ILE A 382 -23.39 -5.39 6.12
C ILE A 382 -24.77 -6.02 5.86
N GLU A 383 -25.23 -5.99 4.61
CA GLU A 383 -26.53 -6.50 4.23
C GLU A 383 -26.71 -7.99 4.63
N ASN A 384 -27.80 -8.28 5.35
CA ASN A 384 -28.15 -9.63 5.82
C ASN A 384 -27.08 -10.31 6.73
N ASN A 385 -26.17 -9.55 7.32
CA ASN A 385 -25.17 -10.12 8.20
C ASN A 385 -25.76 -10.55 9.55
N THR A 386 -25.55 -11.82 9.92
CA THR A 386 -26.03 -12.41 11.17
C THR A 386 -24.93 -12.88 12.11
N GLY A 387 -23.67 -12.83 11.69
CA GLY A 387 -22.58 -13.44 12.47
C GLY A 387 -21.15 -13.13 12.01
N ALA A 388 -20.96 -12.40 10.92
CA ALA A 388 -19.63 -12.04 10.44
C ALA A 388 -19.13 -10.77 11.12
N PHE A 389 -17.97 -10.84 11.79
CA PHE A 389 -17.34 -9.71 12.46
C PHE A 389 -16.23 -9.13 11.57
N ILE A 390 -16.04 -7.81 11.60
CA ILE A 390 -14.93 -7.16 10.89
C ILE A 390 -13.63 -7.53 11.61
N GLY A 391 -12.67 -8.07 10.86
CA GLY A 391 -11.36 -8.48 11.37
C GLY A 391 -10.29 -7.40 11.21
N SER A 392 -10.21 -6.80 10.02
CA SER A 392 -9.26 -5.73 9.68
C SER A 392 -9.74 -4.93 8.46
N SER A 393 -9.14 -3.77 8.25
CA SER A 393 -9.42 -2.89 7.11
C SER A 393 -8.15 -2.27 6.55
N VAL A 394 -8.15 -2.00 5.24
CA VAL A 394 -7.13 -1.22 4.54
C VAL A 394 -7.80 -0.13 3.71
N VAL A 395 -7.11 1.00 3.52
CA VAL A 395 -7.66 2.18 2.85
C VAL A 395 -6.76 2.60 1.70
N VAL A 396 -7.28 2.54 0.47
CA VAL A 396 -6.59 2.97 -0.76
C VAL A 396 -6.69 4.49 -0.91
N SER A 397 -7.89 5.03 -0.72
CA SER A 397 -8.18 6.45 -0.85
C SER A 397 -9.34 6.88 0.03
N LYS A 398 -9.59 8.19 0.13
CA LYS A 398 -10.74 8.75 0.88
C LYS A 398 -12.08 8.13 0.50
N THR A 399 -12.22 7.62 -0.73
CA THR A 399 -13.47 7.04 -1.24
C THR A 399 -13.40 5.53 -1.51
N LYS A 400 -12.28 4.88 -1.21
CA LYS A 400 -12.10 3.45 -1.48
C LYS A 400 -11.25 2.79 -0.42
N GLY A 401 -11.84 1.83 0.27
CA GLY A 401 -11.15 0.93 1.19
C GLY A 401 -11.71 -0.48 1.08
N TYR A 402 -11.05 -1.41 1.76
CA TYR A 402 -11.46 -2.80 1.87
C TYR A 402 -11.47 -3.22 3.33
N PHE A 403 -12.41 -4.09 3.69
CA PHE A 403 -12.38 -4.77 4.97
C PHE A 403 -12.74 -6.23 4.80
N VAL A 404 -12.22 -7.05 5.70
CA VAL A 404 -12.58 -8.46 5.81
C VAL A 404 -13.58 -8.64 6.94
N ALA A 405 -14.67 -9.34 6.66
CA ALA A 405 -15.61 -9.81 7.68
C ALA A 405 -15.67 -11.34 7.69
N SER A 406 -15.55 -11.91 8.88
CA SER A 406 -15.40 -13.35 9.10
C SER A 406 -16.49 -13.91 10.01
N GLU A 407 -17.10 -15.01 9.60
CA GLU A 407 -18.03 -15.80 10.43
C GLU A 407 -17.39 -17.11 10.85
N THR A 408 -17.51 -17.43 12.14
CA THR A 408 -16.93 -18.63 12.75
C THR A 408 -17.98 -19.73 12.87
N PHE A 409 -17.61 -20.95 12.49
CA PHE A 409 -18.45 -22.13 12.55
C PHE A 409 -17.79 -23.19 13.44
N PHE A 410 -18.58 -23.91 14.23
CA PHE A 410 -18.09 -24.95 15.16
C PHE A 410 -18.47 -26.38 14.73
N THR A 411 -19.28 -26.52 13.69
CA THR A 411 -19.78 -27.82 13.20
C THR A 411 -19.61 -27.91 11.69
N PRO A 412 -19.10 -29.03 11.13
CA PRO A 412 -18.72 -30.28 11.80
C PRO A 412 -17.41 -30.20 12.62
N SER A 413 -16.61 -29.16 12.40
CA SER A 413 -15.41 -28.79 13.17
C SER A 413 -15.28 -27.27 13.17
N TYR A 414 -14.29 -26.73 13.89
CA TYR A 414 -13.96 -25.30 13.82
C TYR A 414 -13.49 -24.93 12.41
N TYR A 415 -14.09 -23.90 11.81
CA TYR A 415 -13.58 -23.22 10.62
C TYR A 415 -14.14 -21.79 10.55
N GLU A 416 -13.52 -20.97 9.71
CA GLU A 416 -13.95 -19.59 9.48
C GLU A 416 -14.14 -19.36 7.99
N LEU A 417 -15.16 -18.59 7.62
CA LEU A 417 -15.37 -18.11 6.25
C LEU A 417 -15.32 -16.60 6.24
N SER A 418 -14.55 -16.03 5.32
CA SER A 418 -14.30 -14.60 5.25
C SER A 418 -14.75 -14.04 3.91
N THR A 419 -15.46 -12.90 3.96
CA THR A 419 -15.80 -12.11 2.76
C THR A 419 -15.06 -10.79 2.82
N VAL A 420 -14.46 -10.39 1.70
CA VAL A 420 -13.83 -9.08 1.55
C VAL A 420 -14.79 -8.15 0.82
N TYR A 421 -15.04 -6.98 1.42
CA TYR A 421 -15.94 -5.95 0.92
C TYR A 421 -15.16 -4.71 0.53
N THR A 422 -15.60 -4.02 -0.52
CA THR A 422 -15.23 -2.61 -0.74
C THR A 422 -16.16 -1.71 0.06
N PHE A 423 -15.62 -0.64 0.61
CA PHE A 423 -16.41 0.44 1.21
C PHE A 423 -15.86 1.80 0.82
N ASN A 424 -16.66 2.84 1.03
CA ASN A 424 -16.24 4.23 0.96
C ASN A 424 -15.87 4.72 2.37
N PRO A 425 -14.57 5.00 2.66
CA PRO A 425 -14.14 5.41 4.00
C PRO A 425 -14.71 6.76 4.47
N THR A 426 -15.07 7.66 3.55
CA THR A 426 -15.69 8.94 3.88
C THR A 426 -17.17 8.78 4.26
N THR A 427 -17.90 7.86 3.62
CA THR A 427 -19.36 7.76 3.78
C THR A 427 -19.85 6.52 4.50
N GLY A 428 -18.99 5.52 4.72
CA GLY A 428 -19.36 4.23 5.30
C GLY A 428 -20.11 3.28 4.39
N VAL A 429 -20.42 3.70 3.14
CA VAL A 429 -21.23 2.88 2.23
C VAL A 429 -20.43 1.65 1.78
N ILE A 430 -21.03 0.48 1.98
CA ILE A 430 -20.49 -0.83 1.56
C ILE A 430 -20.97 -1.12 0.13
N ALA A 431 -20.07 -1.58 -0.73
CA ALA A 431 -20.44 -2.02 -2.08
C ALA A 431 -21.16 -3.38 -2.03
N ASN A 432 -22.17 -3.56 -2.89
CA ASN A 432 -23.00 -4.78 -2.92
C ASN A 432 -22.32 -5.97 -3.65
N GLU A 433 -21.01 -5.90 -3.89
CA GLU A 433 -20.27 -6.90 -4.66
C GLU A 433 -19.12 -7.44 -3.83
N LYS A 434 -18.99 -8.76 -3.79
CA LYS A 434 -17.86 -9.44 -3.15
C LYS A 434 -16.60 -9.30 -4.00
N ILE A 435 -15.46 -9.14 -3.35
CA ILE A 435 -14.17 -9.09 -4.03
C ILE A 435 -13.71 -10.48 -4.38
N ALA A 436 -13.28 -10.67 -5.64
CA ALA A 436 -12.59 -11.85 -6.15
C ALA A 436 -13.19 -13.20 -5.70
N ASP A 437 -14.53 -13.30 -5.67
CA ASP A 437 -15.29 -14.49 -5.26
C ASP A 437 -15.02 -14.97 -3.81
N THR A 438 -14.61 -14.07 -2.91
CA THR A 438 -14.43 -14.38 -1.46
C THR A 438 -15.74 -14.84 -0.78
N GLY A 439 -15.62 -15.45 0.40
CA GLY A 439 -16.74 -15.97 1.19
C GLY A 439 -16.80 -17.49 1.31
N THR A 440 -15.86 -18.22 0.71
CA THR A 440 -15.76 -19.69 0.77
C THR A 440 -14.51 -20.20 1.46
N GLU A 441 -13.57 -19.32 1.77
CA GLU A 441 -12.29 -19.63 2.43
C GLU A 441 -12.04 -18.61 3.55
N GLN A 442 -11.16 -18.95 4.49
CA GLN A 442 -10.72 -18.01 5.50
C GLN A 442 -9.69 -17.04 4.91
N ILE A 443 -9.89 -15.75 5.16
CA ILE A 443 -8.89 -14.70 4.88
C ILE A 443 -8.31 -14.28 6.23
N SER A 444 -7.09 -14.73 6.52
CA SER A 444 -6.40 -14.50 7.80
C SER A 444 -5.77 -13.12 7.89
N TYR A 445 -5.44 -12.52 6.74
CA TYR A 445 -4.73 -11.24 6.67
C TYR A 445 -5.04 -10.52 5.36
N ILE A 446 -5.11 -9.19 5.43
CA ILE A 446 -5.17 -8.33 4.24
C ILE A 446 -4.16 -7.18 4.39
N ALA A 447 -3.56 -6.77 3.29
CA ALA A 447 -2.66 -5.62 3.24
C ALA A 447 -2.71 -4.95 1.86
N LEU A 448 -2.27 -3.68 1.82
CA LEU A 448 -1.99 -2.97 0.58
C LEU A 448 -0.48 -2.81 0.44
N ASP A 449 0.04 -3.08 -0.75
CA ASP A 449 1.40 -2.67 -1.12
C ASP A 449 1.43 -1.20 -1.56
N ALA A 450 2.64 -0.64 -1.76
CA ALA A 450 2.82 0.73 -2.24
C ALA A 450 2.10 1.02 -3.58
N ALA A 451 2.02 0.01 -4.46
CA ALA A 451 1.29 0.07 -5.73
C ALA A 451 -0.25 -0.05 -5.58
N ASN A 452 -0.76 -0.08 -4.35
CA ASN A 452 -2.17 -0.24 -4.02
C ASN A 452 -2.81 -1.51 -4.60
N PHE A 453 -2.11 -2.65 -4.67
CA PHE A 453 -2.76 -3.95 -4.80
C PHE A 453 -3.21 -4.44 -3.44
N LEU A 454 -4.36 -5.10 -3.40
CA LEU A 454 -4.87 -5.73 -2.19
C LEU A 454 -4.40 -7.18 -2.15
N TRP A 455 -3.60 -7.51 -1.15
CA TRP A 455 -3.09 -8.85 -0.91
C TRP A 455 -3.93 -9.55 0.15
N LEU A 456 -4.37 -10.78 -0.14
CA LEU A 456 -5.24 -11.57 0.73
C LEU A 456 -4.53 -12.87 1.12
N SER A 457 -4.19 -13.04 2.39
CA SER A 457 -3.72 -14.33 2.91
C SER A 457 -4.89 -15.30 3.05
N VAL A 458 -4.90 -16.33 2.21
CA VAL A 458 -5.94 -17.36 2.20
C VAL A 458 -5.47 -18.55 3.02
N SER A 459 -6.12 -18.75 4.17
CA SER A 459 -5.86 -19.88 5.06
C SER A 459 -6.80 -21.04 4.68
N ASN A 460 -6.27 -22.00 3.95
CA ASN A 460 -6.98 -23.20 3.54
C ASN A 460 -5.97 -24.36 3.48
N PRO A 461 -5.99 -25.33 4.41
CA PRO A 461 -5.02 -26.43 4.43
C PRO A 461 -4.90 -27.23 3.13
N GLU A 462 -5.93 -27.22 2.28
CA GLU A 462 -5.93 -27.92 0.99
C GLU A 462 -5.40 -27.06 -0.17
N ASN A 463 -5.41 -25.73 -0.03
CA ASN A 463 -4.98 -24.79 -1.06
C ASN A 463 -4.58 -23.42 -0.48
N PRO A 464 -3.53 -23.36 0.38
CA PRO A 464 -3.15 -22.11 1.00
C PRO A 464 -2.37 -21.24 0.02
N GLY A 465 -2.35 -19.94 0.29
CA GLY A 465 -1.57 -19.02 -0.51
C GLY A 465 -2.08 -17.59 -0.43
N VAL A 466 -1.52 -16.75 -1.29
CA VAL A 466 -1.87 -15.33 -1.33
C VAL A 466 -2.52 -14.98 -2.66
N ASP A 467 -3.70 -14.40 -2.58
CA ASP A 467 -4.39 -13.82 -3.75
C ASP A 467 -4.05 -12.33 -3.83
N VAL A 468 -3.61 -11.87 -5.01
CA VAL A 468 -3.29 -10.46 -5.29
C VAL A 468 -4.41 -9.86 -6.13
N ILE A 469 -5.06 -8.82 -5.62
CA ILE A 469 -6.22 -8.18 -6.24
C ILE A 469 -5.85 -6.81 -6.78
N ASN A 470 -6.12 -6.58 -8.06
CA ASN A 470 -6.03 -5.24 -8.63
C ASN A 470 -7.18 -4.40 -8.06
N THR A 471 -6.85 -3.40 -7.24
CA THR A 471 -7.87 -2.58 -6.58
C THR A 471 -8.69 -1.76 -7.56
N GLU A 472 -8.21 -1.38 -8.74
CA GLU A 472 -8.98 -0.63 -9.73
C GLU A 472 -10.14 -1.44 -10.32
N THR A 473 -9.90 -2.74 -10.54
CA THR A 473 -10.85 -3.64 -11.19
C THR A 473 -11.57 -4.58 -10.23
N ASN A 474 -11.08 -4.71 -8.98
CA ASN A 474 -11.54 -5.69 -7.98
C ASN A 474 -11.40 -7.16 -8.42
N LEU A 475 -10.56 -7.43 -9.41
CA LEU A 475 -10.28 -8.77 -9.92
C LEU A 475 -8.89 -9.24 -9.49
N LYS A 476 -8.69 -10.57 -9.46
CA LYS A 476 -7.35 -11.16 -9.27
C LYS A 476 -6.41 -10.63 -10.36
N ALA A 477 -5.31 -10.03 -9.94
CA ALA A 477 -4.25 -9.56 -10.82
C ALA A 477 -3.39 -10.72 -11.35
N LEU A 478 -3.25 -11.77 -10.53
CA LEU A 478 -2.41 -12.93 -10.77
C LEU A 478 -3.16 -14.21 -10.36
N PRO A 479 -2.73 -15.40 -10.82
CA PRO A 479 -3.05 -16.66 -10.15
C PRO A 479 -2.66 -16.60 -8.66
N ARG A 480 -3.28 -17.47 -7.84
CA ARG A 480 -2.90 -17.58 -6.42
C ARG A 480 -1.41 -17.94 -6.34
N LEU A 481 -0.66 -17.17 -5.55
CA LEU A 481 0.70 -17.51 -5.17
C LEU A 481 0.61 -18.57 -4.06
N ALA A 482 0.63 -19.83 -4.46
CA ALA A 482 0.40 -20.97 -3.57
C ALA A 482 1.58 -21.17 -2.63
N THR A 483 1.28 -21.40 -1.35
CA THR A 483 2.26 -21.71 -0.30
C THR A 483 2.03 -23.13 0.21
N GLU A 484 3.00 -23.73 0.91
CA GLU A 484 2.78 -25.02 1.59
C GLU A 484 1.98 -24.86 2.90
N LEU A 485 2.27 -23.82 3.69
CA LEU A 485 1.62 -23.53 4.97
C LEU A 485 0.64 -22.34 4.86
N ASN A 486 -0.26 -22.17 5.82
CA ASN A 486 -1.26 -21.09 5.81
C ASN A 486 -0.60 -19.72 6.03
N PRO A 487 -0.70 -18.75 5.10
CA PRO A 487 -0.18 -17.41 5.31
C PRO A 487 -0.97 -16.67 6.40
N SER A 488 -0.28 -15.87 7.21
CA SER A 488 -0.84 -15.22 8.41
C SER A 488 -0.44 -13.76 8.60
N ALA A 489 0.65 -13.31 7.97
CA ALA A 489 1.06 -11.91 7.90
C ALA A 489 1.91 -11.66 6.66
N ILE A 490 1.80 -10.48 6.07
CA ILE A 490 2.53 -10.05 4.87
C ILE A 490 3.30 -8.76 5.20
N ALA A 491 4.56 -8.69 4.77
CA ALA A 491 5.37 -7.49 4.78
C ALA A 491 5.98 -7.26 3.39
N PHE A 492 5.95 -6.02 2.90
CA PHE A 492 6.42 -5.67 1.55
C PHE A 492 7.86 -5.15 1.59
N ILE A 493 8.66 -5.50 0.58
CA ILE A 493 9.99 -4.94 0.40
C ILE A 493 9.86 -3.79 -0.60
N GLU A 494 9.77 -2.57 -0.07
CA GLU A 494 9.43 -1.35 -0.79
C GLU A 494 10.19 -0.13 -0.26
#